data_AF-A0A6A7RP38-F1
#
_entry.id   AF-A0A6A7RP38-F1
#
_cell.length_a   1.000
_cell.length_b   1.000
_cell.length_c   1.000
_cell.angle_alpha   90.00
_cell.angle_beta   90.00
_cell.angle_gamma   90.00
#
_symmetry.space_group_name_H-M   'P 1'
#
loop_
_entity.id
_entity.type
_entity.pdbx_description
1 polymer ?
#
loop_
_entity_poly.entity_id
_entity_poly.type
_entity_poly.pdbx_seq_one_letter_code
_entity_poly.pdbx_strand_id
1 'polypeptide(L)' 'MAWDLLFSSDYGLFSVFVIVFLLGMSVWFPYYFHKKMRQDEQRNKT' A
#
# COMPACT_ATOMS: atom_id res chain seq x y z
N MET A 1 -16.61 20.92 9.52
CA MET A 1 -15.22 20.66 9.99
C MET A 1 -14.30 20.59 8.77
N ALA A 2 -12.99 20.83 8.87
CA ALA A 2 -12.08 20.76 7.70
C ALA A 2 -12.09 19.37 7.01
N TRP A 3 -12.44 18.33 7.76
CA TRP A 3 -12.69 16.98 7.28
C TRP A 3 -13.84 16.88 6.25
N ASP A 4 -14.95 17.59 6.46
CA ASP A 4 -16.08 17.63 5.51
C ASP A 4 -15.66 18.26 4.17
N LEU A 5 -14.83 19.30 4.21
CA LEU A 5 -14.36 19.97 2.99
C LEU A 5 -13.42 19.09 2.16
N LEU A 6 -12.59 18.27 2.82
CA LEU A 6 -11.66 17.35 2.16
C LEU A 6 -12.36 16.13 1.55
N PHE A 7 -13.42 15.63 2.19
CA PHE A 7 -14.19 14.51 1.63
C PHE A 7 -15.29 14.94 0.66
N SER A 8 -15.75 16.20 0.71
CA SER A 8 -16.85 16.70 -0.14
C SER A 8 -16.35 17.41 -1.41
N SER A 9 -15.07 17.79 -1.47
CA SER A 9 -14.45 18.35 -2.68
C SER A 9 -13.80 17.25 -3.51
N ASP A 10 -14.11 17.17 -4.81
CA ASP A 10 -13.63 16.15 -5.76
C ASP A 10 -12.11 15.97 -5.74
N TYR A 11 -11.38 17.07 -5.48
CA TYR A 11 -9.92 17.09 -5.37
C TYR A 11 -9.39 16.42 -4.09
N GLY A 12 -10.09 16.56 -2.97
CA GLY A 12 -9.65 16.00 -1.69
C GLY A 12 -9.86 14.49 -1.63
N LEU A 13 -10.99 13.99 -2.14
CA LEU A 13 -11.25 12.55 -2.21
C LEU A 13 -10.24 11.83 -3.13
N PHE A 14 -9.93 12.43 -4.29
CA PHE A 14 -8.95 11.88 -5.22
C PHE A 14 -7.53 11.86 -4.62
N SER A 15 -7.14 12.92 -3.91
CA SER A 15 -5.85 12.99 -3.22
C SER A 15 -5.73 11.92 -2.13
N VAL A 16 -6.76 11.76 -1.29
CA VAL A 16 -6.79 10.71 -0.25
C VAL A 16 -6.74 9.32 -0.87
N PHE A 17 -7.45 9.09 -1.98
CA PHE A 17 -7.42 7.83 -2.69
C PHE A 17 -6.01 7.48 -3.18
N VAL A 18 -5.29 8.43 -3.79
CA VAL A 18 -3.92 8.22 -4.25
C VAL A 18 -2.97 7.95 -3.08
N ILE A 19 -3.13 8.65 -1.95
CA ILE A 19 -2.33 8.42 -0.74
C ILE A 19 -2.53 7.00 -0.21
N VAL A 20 -3.79 6.55 -0.08
CA VAL A 20 -4.10 5.19 0.37
C VAL A 20 -3.58 4.16 -0.63
N PHE A 21 -3.70 4.43 -1.93
CA PHE A 21 -3.18 3.54 -2.98
C PHE A 21 -1.65 3.41 -2.93
N LEU A 22 -0.92 4.52 -2.80
CA LEU A 22 0.53 4.54 -2.65
C LEU A 22 1.00 3.83 -1.38
N LEU A 23 0.33 4.08 -0.25
CA LEU A 23 0.63 3.39 1.01
C LEU A 23 0.34 1.89 0.90
N GLY A 24 -0.77 1.52 0.26
CA GLY A 24 -1.13 0.13 -0.02
C GLY A 24 -0.06 -0.56 -0.86
N MET A 25 0.39 0.07 -1.95
CA MET A 25 1.47 -0.45 -2.79
C MET A 25 2.82 -0.52 -2.05
N SER A 26 3.14 0.49 -1.25
CA SER A 26 4.36 0.56 -0.47
C SER A 26 4.49 -0.61 0.53
N VAL A 27 3.37 -1.07 1.10
CA VAL A 27 3.34 -2.22 2.01
C VAL A 27 3.18 -3.55 1.27
N TRP A 28 2.38 -3.57 0.20
CA TRP A 28 2.12 -4.80 -0.57
C TRP A 28 3.37 -5.32 -1.29
N PHE A 29 4.19 -4.42 -1.81
CA PHE A 29 5.43 -4.78 -2.50
C PHE A 29 6.39 -5.59 -1.61
N PRO A 30 6.87 -5.08 -0.45
CA PRO A 30 7.74 -5.86 0.42
C PRO A 30 7.03 -7.11 0.98
N TYR A 31 5.72 -7.08 1.25
CA TYR A 31 5.00 -8.27 1.71
C TYR A 31 5.01 -9.40 0.66
N TYR A 32 4.74 -9.08 -0.60
CA TYR A 32 4.75 -10.03 -1.71
C TYR A 32 6.16 -10.60 -1.94
N PHE A 33 7.18 -9.73 -1.94
CA PHE A 33 8.57 -10.14 -2.14
C PHE A 33 9.12 -10.94 -0.96
N HIS A 34 8.82 -10.56 0.28
CA HIS A 34 9.24 -11.30 1.46
C HIS A 34 8.62 -12.71 1.50
N LYS A 35 7.36 -12.85 1.05
CA LYS A 35 6.72 -14.16 0.91
C LYS A 35 7.43 -15.07 -0.09
N LYS A 36 7.94 -14.52 -1.19
CA LYS A 36 8.74 -15.26 -2.20
C LYS A 36 10.14 -15.59 -1.68
N MET A 37 10.83 -14.62 -1.09
CA MET A 37 12.18 -14.79 -0.56
C MET A 37 12.25 -15.84 0.56
N ARG A 38 11.25 -15.89 1.45
CA ARG A 38 11.18 -16.96 2.47
C ARG A 38 11.02 -18.36 1.88
N GLN A 39 10.36 -18.49 0.73
CA GLN A 39 10.21 -19.78 0.06
C GLN A 39 11.52 -20.21 -0.61
N ASP A 40 12.25 -19.26 -1.20
CA ASP A 40 13.56 -19.54 -1.81
C ASP A 40 14.65 -19.83 -0.76
N GLU A 41 14.61 -19.16 0.39
CA GLU A 41 15.56 -19.39 1.48
C GLU A 41 15.37 -20.76 2.15
N GLN A 42 14.15 -21.29 2.19
CA GLN A 42 13.90 -22.66 2.66
C GLN A 42 14.34 -23.72 1.65
N ARG A 43 14.28 -23.41 0.34
CA ARG A 43 14.69 -24.35 -0.71
C ARG A 43 16.20 -24.46 -0.86
N ASN A 44 16.96 -23.40 -0.53
CA ASN A 44 18.42 -23.36 -0.59
C ASN A 44 19.13 -23.98 0.64
N LYS A 45 18.40 -24.55 1.60
CA LYS A 45 18.96 -25.23 2.78
C LYS A 45 18.82 -26.76 2.74
N THR A 46 18.44 -27.33 1.60
CA THR A 46 18.41 -28.78 1.32
C THR A 46 19.34 -29.09 0.17
#